data_AF-A0A4R8ITN2-F1
#
_entry.id   AF-A0A4R8ITN2-F1
#
_cell.length_a   1.000
_cell.length_b   1.000
_cell.length_c   1.000
_cell.angle_alpha   90.00
_cell.angle_beta   90.00
_cell.angle_gamma   90.00
#
_symmetry.space_group_name_H-M   'P 1'
#
loop_
_entity.id
_entity.type
_entity.pdbx_description
1 polymer ?
#
loop_
_entity_poly.entity_id
_entity_poly.type
_entity_poly.pdbx_seq_one_letter_code
_entity_poly.pdbx_strand_id
1 'polypeptide(L)' 'MSQTLNQEVSVVQKPSYGPKIGSHLGKPIYQSIERNGQRYEYDRLAWCNDEGCPLDQLAANEVLFKPGLIYRRAG' A
#
# COMPACT_ATOMS: atom_id res chain seq x y z
N MET A 1 46.53 -1.12 -6.22
CA MET A 1 46.00 -1.77 -5.00
C MET A 1 44.87 -0.88 -4.51
N SER A 2 43.69 -1.00 -5.12
CA SER A 2 42.58 -1.88 -4.72
C SER A 2 41.97 -1.45 -3.40
N GLN A 3 40.76 -0.88 -3.47
CA GLN A 3 39.61 -1.25 -2.64
C GLN A 3 38.35 -0.56 -3.20
N THR A 4 37.64 -1.28 -4.07
CA THR A 4 36.27 -0.97 -4.48
C THR A 4 35.37 -1.35 -3.32
N LEU A 5 34.66 -0.38 -2.75
CA LEU A 5 33.65 -0.62 -1.73
C LEU A 5 32.37 -1.09 -2.41
N ASN A 6 32.09 -2.38 -2.36
CA ASN A 6 30.83 -2.97 -2.77
C ASN A 6 29.74 -2.50 -1.81
N GLN A 7 28.97 -1.47 -2.19
CA GLN A 7 27.68 -1.21 -1.57
C GLN A 7 26.64 -2.08 -2.26
N GLU A 8 26.33 -3.22 -1.64
CA GLU A 8 25.09 -3.97 -1.90
C GLU A 8 23.93 -3.11 -1.37
N VAL A 9 23.50 -2.13 -2.16
CA VAL A 9 22.30 -1.36 -1.87
C VAL A 9 21.12 -2.30 -2.06
N SER A 10 20.69 -2.94 -0.97
CA SER A 10 19.33 -3.48 -0.89
C SER A 10 18.38 -2.31 -1.10
N VAL A 11 17.96 -2.07 -2.34
CA VAL A 11 17.07 -0.96 -2.70
C VAL A 11 15.75 -1.21 -1.99
N VAL A 12 15.59 -0.67 -0.78
CA VAL A 12 14.29 -0.55 -0.14
C VAL A 12 13.52 0.45 -0.98
N GLN A 13 12.80 -0.04 -1.98
CA GLN A 13 11.99 0.77 -2.87
C GLN A 13 10.95 1.50 -2.01
N LYS A 14 11.17 2.80 -1.80
CA LYS A 14 10.20 3.65 -1.12
C LYS A 14 8.89 3.59 -1.89
N PRO A 15 7.74 3.47 -1.20
CA PRO A 15 6.46 3.45 -1.89
C PRO A 15 6.26 4.76 -2.67
N SER A 16 5.83 4.66 -3.91
CA SER A 16 5.35 5.79 -4.71
C SER A 16 3.83 5.90 -4.55
N TYR A 17 3.31 7.12 -4.56
CA TYR A 17 1.90 7.42 -4.34
C TYR A 17 1.34 8.20 -5.52
N GLY A 18 0.18 7.77 -6.02
CA GLY A 18 -0.59 8.49 -7.01
C GLY A 18 -1.26 9.74 -6.44
N PRO A 19 -2.18 10.38 -7.19
CA PRO A 19 -2.87 11.57 -6.73
C PRO A 19 -3.69 11.28 -5.46
N LYS A 20 -3.72 12.24 -4.55
CA LYS A 20 -4.62 12.21 -3.38
C LYS A 20 -6.05 12.44 -3.85
N ILE A 21 -6.93 11.50 -3.57
CA ILE A 21 -8.35 11.54 -3.95
C ILE A 21 -9.29 11.73 -2.76
N GLY A 22 -8.76 11.70 -1.54
CA GLY A 22 -9.56 11.90 -0.35
C GLY A 22 -8.75 11.79 0.94
N SER A 23 -9.46 11.59 2.04
CA SER A 23 -8.88 11.32 3.35
C SER A 23 -9.80 10.47 4.20
N HIS A 24 -9.22 9.58 4.99
CA HIS A 24 -9.91 8.74 5.96
C HIS A 24 -9.14 8.75 7.28
N LEU A 25 -9.85 9.01 8.39
CA LEU A 25 -9.26 9.09 9.74
C LEU A 25 -8.03 10.02 9.81
N GLY A 26 -8.11 11.18 9.13
CA GLY A 26 -7.02 12.16 9.07
C GLY A 26 -5.82 11.76 8.22
N LYS A 27 -5.85 10.60 7.54
CA LYS A 27 -4.81 10.15 6.61
C LYS A 27 -5.26 10.31 5.16
N PRO A 28 -4.35 10.63 4.21
CA PRO A 28 -4.70 10.74 2.80
C PRO A 28 -5.09 9.37 2.22
N ILE A 29 -6.05 9.39 1.31
CA ILE A 29 -6.34 8.27 0.40
C ILE A 29 -5.71 8.62 -0.93
N TYR A 30 -4.78 7.79 -1.39
CA TYR A 30 -4.17 7.92 -2.70
C TYR A 30 -4.89 7.03 -3.70
N GLN A 31 -5.07 7.48 -4.93
CA GLN A 31 -5.70 6.70 -5.99
C GLN A 31 -4.94 5.40 -6.27
N SER A 32 -3.61 5.47 -6.21
CA SER A 32 -2.73 4.34 -6.41
C SER A 32 -1.53 4.38 -5.46
N ILE A 33 -0.98 3.22 -5.18
CA ILE A 33 0.24 3.03 -4.38
C ILE A 33 1.11 2.02 -5.12
N GLU A 34 2.37 2.34 -5.36
CA GLU A 34 3.35 1.41 -5.91
C GLU A 34 4.37 1.06 -4.84
N ARG A 35 4.52 -0.22 -4.52
CA ARG A 35 5.46 -0.69 -3.50
C ARG A 35 6.04 -2.04 -3.92
N ASN A 36 7.35 -2.20 -3.79
CA ASN A 36 8.07 -3.43 -4.15
C ASN A 36 7.78 -3.88 -5.60
N GLY A 37 7.69 -2.94 -6.54
CA GLY A 37 7.39 -3.23 -7.95
C GLY A 37 5.95 -3.64 -8.23
N GLN A 38 5.04 -3.54 -7.26
CA GLN A 38 3.62 -3.83 -7.46
C GLN A 38 2.75 -2.59 -7.25
N ARG A 39 1.81 -2.39 -8.17
CA ARG A 39 0.83 -1.32 -8.12
C ARG A 39 -0.46 -1.80 -7.47
N TYR A 40 -1.02 -0.92 -6.66
CA TYR A 40 -2.27 -1.10 -5.94
C TYR A 40 -3.17 0.07 -6.25
N GLU A 41 -4.45 -0.17 -6.53
CA GLU A 41 -5.44 0.86 -6.83
C GLU A 41 -6.52 0.89 -5.76
N TYR A 42 -6.88 2.09 -5.31
CA TYR A 42 -7.88 2.26 -4.26
C TYR A 42 -9.23 1.73 -4.75
N ASP A 43 -9.89 0.95 -3.91
CA ASP A 43 -11.21 0.39 -4.22
C ASP A 43 -12.29 0.96 -3.29
N ARG A 44 -12.17 0.69 -1.98
CA ARG A 44 -13.19 1.07 -1.00
C ARG A 44 -12.62 1.19 0.41
N LEU A 45 -13.43 1.74 1.32
CA LEU A 45 -13.17 1.64 2.75
C LEU A 45 -13.50 0.23 3.24
N ALA A 46 -12.70 -0.26 4.17
CA ALA A 46 -13.02 -1.47 4.90
C ALA A 46 -14.21 -1.24 5.83
N TRP A 47 -15.06 -2.26 5.94
CA TRP A 47 -15.97 -2.35 7.06
C TRP A 47 -15.18 -2.79 8.30
N CYS A 48 -15.27 -2.01 9.37
CA CYS A 48 -14.58 -2.26 10.63
C CYS A 48 -15.58 -2.17 11.78
N ASN A 49 -15.39 -3.00 12.81
CA ASN A 49 -16.14 -2.99 14.07
C ASN A 49 -15.18 -2.68 15.23
N ASP A 50 -15.66 -2.84 16.48
CA ASP A 50 -14.87 -2.57 17.69
C ASP A 50 -13.59 -3.45 17.79
N GLU A 51 -13.61 -4.62 17.14
CA GLU A 51 -12.50 -5.59 17.12
C GLU A 51 -11.49 -5.32 15.99
N GLY A 52 -11.80 -4.41 15.06
CA GLY A 52 -10.97 -4.05 13.92
C GLY A 52 -11.64 -4.30 12.58
N CYS A 53 -10.84 -4.47 11.53
CA CYS A 53 -11.33 -4.68 10.16
C CYS A 53 -11.16 -6.16 9.78
N PRO A 54 -12.25 -6.94 9.64
CA PRO A 54 -12.17 -8.36 9.32
C PRO A 54 -11.49 -8.61 7.97
N LEU A 55 -10.59 -9.58 7.85
CA LEU A 55 -9.91 -9.86 6.57
C LEU A 55 -10.79 -10.62 5.55
N ASP A 56 -11.86 -11.27 6.00
CA ASP A 56 -12.79 -12.02 5.13
C ASP A 56 -13.53 -11.13 4.11
N GLN A 57 -13.57 -9.82 4.35
CA GLN A 57 -14.13 -8.85 3.40
C GLN A 57 -13.27 -8.63 2.14
N LEU A 58 -12.05 -9.19 2.12
CA LEU A 58 -11.09 -9.04 1.02
C LEU A 58 -11.26 -10.15 0.00
N ALA A 59 -11.33 -9.79 -1.27
CA ALA A 59 -11.12 -10.72 -2.37
C ALA A 59 -9.65 -11.15 -2.49
N ALA A 60 -9.38 -12.22 -3.25
CA ALA A 60 -8.02 -12.79 -3.39
C ALA A 60 -6.93 -11.80 -3.85
N ASN A 61 -7.31 -10.74 -4.59
CA ASN A 61 -6.40 -9.71 -5.09
C ASN A 61 -6.49 -8.38 -4.33
N GLU A 62 -7.14 -8.39 -3.17
CA GLU A 62 -7.31 -7.21 -2.32
C GLU A 62 -6.37 -7.23 -1.13
N VAL A 63 -5.99 -6.04 -0.69
CA VAL A 63 -5.14 -5.83 0.48
C VAL A 63 -5.69 -4.70 1.32
N LEU A 64 -5.66 -4.89 2.63
CA LEU A 64 -6.07 -3.89 3.60
C LEU A 64 -4.88 -3.05 4.05
N PHE A 65 -4.90 -1.76 3.73
CA PHE A 65 -3.99 -0.76 4.25
C PHE A 65 -4.59 -0.09 5.47
N LYS A 66 -3.79 0.17 6.51
CA LYS A 66 -4.22 1.01 7.62
C LYS A 66 -4.38 2.48 7.13
N PRO A 67 -5.43 3.20 7.56
CA PRO A 67 -6.35 2.85 8.65
C PRO A 67 -7.71 2.32 8.17
N GLY A 68 -7.77 1.32 7.30
CA GLY A 68 -9.05 0.73 6.83
C GLY A 68 -9.34 1.01 5.35
N LEU A 69 -8.31 1.02 4.51
CA LEU A 69 -8.42 1.26 3.07
C LEU A 69 -8.17 -0.03 2.32
N ILE A 70 -9.11 -0.47 1.50
CA ILE A 70 -8.96 -1.65 0.64
C ILE A 70 -8.42 -1.18 -0.70
N TYR A 71 -7.30 -1.77 -1.11
CA TYR A 71 -6.71 -1.59 -2.42
C TYR A 71 -6.70 -2.92 -3.18
N ARG A 72 -6.91 -2.88 -4.49
CA ARG A 72 -6.75 -4.03 -5.39
C ARG A 72 -5.38 -4.01 -6.03
N ARG A 73 -4.75 -5.19 -6.18
CA ARG A 73 -3.53 -5.35 -6.99
C ARG A 73 -3.87 -5.06 -8.44
N ALA A 74 -3.20 -4.07 -9.04
CA ALA A 74 -3.26 -3.84 -10.48
C ALA A 74 -2.30 -4.85 -11.14
N GLY A 75 -2.86 -5.69 -12.01
CA GLY A 75 -2.13 -6.68 -12.80
C GLY A 75 -1.72 -6.14 -14.16
#